data_AF-A0A6L7WJL2-F1
#
_entry.id   AF-A0A6L7WJL2-F1
#
_cell.length_a   1.000
_cell.length_b   1.000
_cell.length_c   1.000
_cell.angle_alpha   90.00
_cell.angle_beta   90.00
_cell.angle_gamma   90.00
#
_symmetry.space_group_name_H-M   'P 1'
#
loop_
_entity.id
_entity.type
_entity.pdbx_description
1 polymer ?
#
loop_
_entity_poly.entity_id
_entity_poly.type
_entity_poly.pdbx_seq_one_letter_code
_entity_poly.pdbx_strand_id
1 'polypeptide(L)'
;MNRERLLADAKATALDMARAGYQPPPRHDIPVGGAGVRAALDLGVHIAWRGGRISDYDAHLGRTLSRILAGGDLPHATTVSEQRLLDLEREAFLSLCGERKTQERIAHVLKTGKPLRN
;
A
#
# COMPACT_ATOMS: atom_id res chain seq x y z
N MET A 1 8.01 -17.71 23.50
CA MET A 1 6.69 -17.26 23.03
C MET A 1 5.91 -18.50 22.59
N ASN A 2 4.79 -18.84 23.24
CA ASN A 2 4.02 -20.04 22.92
C ASN A 2 3.05 -19.74 21.77
N ARG A 3 3.27 -20.37 20.61
CA ARG A 3 2.48 -20.15 19.38
C ARG A 3 1.00 -20.53 19.54
N GLU A 4 0.70 -21.50 20.39
CA GLU A 4 -0.66 -21.96 20.67
C GLU A 4 -1.49 -20.94 21.45
N ARG A 5 -0.83 -20.09 22.25
CA ARG A 5 -1.50 -19.06 23.06
C ARG A 5 -1.68 -17.72 22.35
N LEU A 6 -0.98 -17.50 21.23
CA LEU A 6 -0.95 -16.20 20.55
C LEU A 6 -2.35 -15.65 20.20
N LEU A 7 -3.23 -16.50 19.68
CA LEU A 7 -4.60 -16.11 19.34
C LEU A 7 -5.45 -15.83 20.58
N ALA A 8 -5.29 -16.63 21.64
CA ALA A 8 -6.02 -16.46 22.89
C ALA A 8 -5.60 -15.16 23.60
N ASP A 9 -4.29 -14.91 23.67
CA ASP A 9 -3.74 -13.69 24.27
C ASP A 9 -4.16 -12.45 23.44
N ALA A 10 -4.10 -12.50 22.10
CA ALA A 10 -4.55 -11.40 21.24
C ALA A 10 -6.05 -11.09 21.41
N LYS A 11 -6.90 -12.13 21.51
CA LYS A 11 -8.33 -11.97 21.79
C LYS A 11 -8.58 -11.34 23.16
N ALA A 12 -7.88 -11.81 24.18
CA ALA A 12 -8.01 -11.27 25.54
C ALA A 12 -7.67 -9.76 25.55
N THR A 13 -6.55 -9.38 24.94
CA THR A 13 -6.15 -7.97 24.80
C THR A 13 -7.21 -7.13 24.09
N ALA A 14 -7.75 -7.60 22.97
CA ALA A 14 -8.79 -6.86 22.23
C ALA A 14 -10.08 -6.68 23.06
N LEU A 15 -10.48 -7.71 23.81
CA LEU A 15 -11.64 -7.64 24.71
C LEU A 15 -11.40 -6.69 25.88
N ASP A 16 -10.20 -6.69 26.45
CA ASP A 16 -9.84 -5.80 27.55
C ASP A 16 -9.79 -4.34 27.10
N MET A 17 -9.29 -4.06 25.89
CA MET A 17 -9.40 -2.74 25.27
C MET A 17 -10.86 -2.30 25.10
N ALA A 18 -11.73 -3.19 24.60
CA ALA A 18 -13.15 -2.90 24.44
C ALA A 18 -13.84 -2.64 25.79
N ARG A 19 -13.55 -3.44 26.82
CA ARG A 19 -14.08 -3.26 28.19
C ARG A 19 -13.56 -1.98 28.85
N ALA A 20 -12.32 -1.59 28.55
CA ALA A 20 -11.75 -0.32 28.99
C ALA A 20 -12.36 0.89 28.27
N GLY A 21 -13.34 0.69 27.38
CA GLY A 21 -14.05 1.76 26.68
C GLY A 21 -13.24 2.36 25.53
N TYR A 22 -12.35 1.58 24.90
CA TYR A 22 -11.60 2.05 23.75
C TYR A 22 -12.52 2.67 22.70
N GLN A 23 -12.22 3.92 22.34
CA GLN A 23 -12.82 4.61 21.22
C GLN A 23 -11.76 4.77 20.13
N PRO A 24 -12.09 4.49 18.86
CA PRO A 24 -11.17 4.75 17.77
C PRO A 24 -10.83 6.25 17.73
N PRO A 25 -9.58 6.62 17.42
CA PRO A 25 -9.19 8.03 17.29
C PRO A 25 -10.03 8.70 16.20
N PRO A 26 -10.33 10.01 16.34
CA PRO A 26 -11.06 10.75 15.33
C PRO A 26 -10.30 10.71 14.00
N ARG A 27 -11.02 10.43 12.92
CA ARG A 27 -10.44 10.46 11.58
C ARG A 27 -10.23 11.91 11.16
N HIS A 28 -9.02 12.21 10.72
CA HIS A 28 -8.67 13.50 10.14
C HIS A 28 -8.58 13.39 8.64
N ASP A 29 -9.00 14.43 7.93
CA ASP A 29 -8.77 14.51 6.50
C ASP A 29 -7.27 14.65 6.24
N ILE A 30 -6.82 13.97 5.19
CA ILE A 30 -5.41 13.83 4.83
C ILE A 30 -5.14 14.73 3.63
N PRO A 31 -4.15 15.64 3.70
CA PRO A 31 -3.76 16.44 2.54
C PRO A 31 -3.08 15.56 1.49
N VAL A 32 -3.50 15.71 0.24
CA VAL A 32 -2.98 15.01 -0.92
C VAL A 32 -2.64 16.00 -2.02
N GLY A 33 -1.65 15.67 -2.84
CA GLY A 33 -1.10 16.59 -3.84
C GLY A 33 -1.76 16.55 -5.22
N GLY A 34 -2.68 15.60 -5.47
CA GLY A 34 -3.34 15.45 -6.76
C GLY A 34 -2.37 15.27 -7.94
N ALA A 35 -2.79 15.72 -9.12
CA ALA A 35 -2.09 15.52 -10.38
C ALA A 35 -0.65 16.07 -10.38
N GLY A 36 -0.38 17.16 -9.65
CA GLY A 36 0.96 17.73 -9.55
C GLY A 36 1.96 16.78 -8.88
N VAL A 37 1.60 16.21 -7.73
CA VAL A 37 2.43 15.21 -7.04
C VAL A 37 2.53 13.91 -7.84
N ARG A 38 1.42 13.46 -8.43
CA ARG A 38 1.43 12.27 -9.30
C ARG A 38 2.43 12.41 -10.45
N ALA A 39 2.43 13.55 -11.14
CA ALA A 39 3.32 13.80 -12.26
C ALA A 39 4.81 13.78 -11.83
N ALA A 40 5.13 14.37 -10.68
CA ALA A 40 6.48 14.35 -10.14
C ALA A 40 6.94 12.92 -9.79
N LEU A 41 6.06 12.13 -9.16
CA LEU A 41 6.33 10.73 -8.83
C LEU A 41 6.49 9.86 -10.09
N ASP A 42 5.59 10.02 -11.07
CA ASP A 42 5.63 9.29 -12.34
C ASP A 42 6.90 9.63 -13.14
N LEU A 43 7.37 10.88 -13.08
CA LEU A 43 8.66 11.29 -13.64
C LEU A 43 9.81 10.58 -12.94
N GLY A 44 9.80 10.51 -11.61
CA GLY A 44 10.81 9.76 -10.84
C GLY A 44 10.87 8.29 -11.21
N VAL A 45 9.70 7.64 -11.36
CA VAL A 45 9.59 6.26 -11.86
C VAL A 45 10.15 6.15 -13.27
N HIS A 46 9.81 7.08 -14.17
CA HIS A 46 10.29 7.06 -15.54
C HIS A 46 11.81 7.21 -15.63
N ILE A 47 12.42 8.11 -14.84
CA ILE A 47 13.87 8.31 -14.80
C ILE A 47 14.57 7.05 -14.26
N ALA A 48 14.02 6.41 -13.21
CA ALA A 48 14.58 5.18 -12.68
C ALA A 48 14.50 4.03 -13.70
N TRP A 49 13.38 3.93 -14.42
CA TRP A 49 13.16 2.92 -15.44
C TRP A 49 14.09 3.12 -16.64
N ARG A 50 14.15 4.34 -17.18
CA ARG A 50 15.07 4.70 -18.27
C ARG A 50 16.53 4.52 -17.90
N GLY A 51 16.89 4.75 -16.63
CA GLY A 51 18.22 4.50 -16.12
C GLY A 51 18.55 3.03 -15.86
N GLY A 52 17.66 2.09 -16.21
CA GLY A 52 17.85 0.65 -15.97
C GLY A 52 17.90 0.25 -14.50
N ARG A 53 17.51 1.15 -13.59
CA ARG A 53 17.56 0.91 -12.14
C ARG A 53 16.37 0.09 -11.65
N ILE A 54 15.28 0.04 -12.41
CA ILE A 54 14.05 -0.71 -12.09
C ILE A 54 13.55 -1.45 -13.33
N SER A 55 12.90 -2.59 -13.12
CA SER A 55 12.27 -3.37 -14.20
C SER A 55 10.99 -2.71 -14.72
N ASP A 56 10.46 -3.21 -15.84
CA ASP A 56 9.15 -2.79 -16.38
C ASP A 56 8.04 -2.98 -15.34
N TYR A 57 8.10 -4.08 -14.58
CA TYR A 57 7.09 -4.36 -13.57
C TYR A 57 7.23 -3.47 -12.34
N ASP A 58 8.47 -3.18 -11.92
CA ASP A 58 8.69 -2.19 -10.85
C ASP A 58 8.16 -0.81 -11.27
N ALA A 59 8.26 -0.44 -12.54
CA ALA A 59 7.68 0.80 -13.07
C ALA A 59 6.14 0.78 -13.06
N HIS A 60 5.52 -0.35 -13.39
CA HIS A 60 4.08 -0.55 -13.24
C HIS A 60 3.62 -0.37 -11.79
N LEU A 61 4.29 -1.03 -10.84
CA LEU A 61 4.04 -0.89 -9.41
C LEU A 61 4.22 0.56 -8.93
N GLY A 62 5.30 1.22 -9.36
CA GLY A 62 5.59 2.61 -9.00
C GLY A 62 4.50 3.59 -9.45
N ARG A 63 3.94 3.43 -10.65
CA ARG A 63 2.82 4.26 -11.14
C ARG A 63 1.53 4.00 -10.37
N THR A 64 1.28 2.75 -9.99
CA THR A 64 0.14 2.40 -9.13
C THR A 64 0.25 3.09 -7.77
N LEU A 65 1.44 3.06 -7.15
CA LEU A 65 1.71 3.76 -5.89
C LEU A 65 1.61 5.28 -6.03
N SER A 66 2.11 5.85 -7.12
CA SER A 66 2.00 7.27 -7.45
C SER A 66 0.55 7.76 -7.45
N ARG A 67 -0.37 6.99 -8.06
CA ARG A 67 -1.82 7.28 -8.05
C ARG A 67 -2.40 7.29 -6.63
N ILE A 68 -2.05 6.32 -5.80
CA ILE A 68 -2.54 6.24 -4.40
C ILE A 68 -2.05 7.44 -3.60
N LEU A 69 -0.73 7.71 -3.63
CA LEU A 69 -0.11 8.80 -2.86
C LEU A 69 -0.61 10.19 -3.28
N ALA A 70 -1.06 10.33 -4.52
CA ALA A 70 -1.69 11.55 -5.02
C ALA A 70 -3.16 11.72 -4.60
N GLY A 71 -3.77 10.73 -3.94
CA GLY A 71 -5.20 10.73 -3.59
C GLY A 71 -6.12 10.28 -4.73
N GLY A 72 -5.57 9.60 -5.74
CA GLY A 72 -6.25 9.16 -6.95
C GLY A 72 -6.17 10.17 -8.09
N ASP A 73 -7.23 10.25 -8.88
CA ASP A 73 -7.30 11.10 -10.08
C ASP A 73 -7.87 12.50 -9.74
N LEU A 74 -7.19 13.22 -8.85
CA LEU A 74 -7.57 14.57 -8.42
C LEU A 74 -6.78 15.63 -9.19
N PRO A 75 -7.43 16.71 -9.69
CA PRO A 75 -6.75 17.69 -10.55
C PRO A 75 -5.78 18.60 -9.80
N HIS A 76 -6.01 18.85 -8.50
CA HIS A 76 -5.23 19.78 -7.69
C HIS A 76 -5.03 19.22 -6.28
N ALA A 77 -4.11 19.82 -5.53
CA ALA A 77 -3.92 19.50 -4.12
C ALA A 77 -5.19 19.81 -3.31
N THR A 78 -5.58 18.89 -2.44
CA THR A 78 -6.81 18.97 -1.64
C THR A 78 -6.70 18.07 -0.41
N THR A 79 -7.75 18.00 0.40
CA THR A 79 -7.86 17.07 1.52
C THR A 79 -8.85 15.95 1.19
N VAL A 80 -8.55 14.74 1.60
CA VAL A 80 -9.41 13.57 1.40
C VAL A 80 -9.61 12.80 2.70
N SER A 81 -10.72 12.08 2.81
CA SER A 81 -10.91 11.19 3.95
C SER A 81 -9.91 10.04 3.93
N GLU A 82 -9.51 9.57 5.11
CA GLU A 82 -8.71 8.35 5.27
C GLU A 82 -9.33 7.17 4.51
N GLN A 83 -10.65 7.02 4.58
CA GLN A 83 -11.36 5.92 3.93
C GLN A 83 -11.13 5.89 2.41
N ARG A 84 -11.02 7.06 1.77
CA ARG A 84 -10.73 7.13 0.33
C ARG A 84 -9.35 6.55 0.01
N LEU A 85 -8.34 6.86 0.81
CA LEU A 85 -6.99 6.32 0.59
C LEU A 85 -6.97 4.81 0.81
N LEU A 86 -7.63 4.33 1.87
CA LEU A 86 -7.77 2.89 2.14
C LEU A 86 -8.49 2.15 1.00
N ASP A 87 -9.51 2.77 0.39
CA ASP A 87 -10.23 2.18 -0.73
C ASP A 87 -9.35 2.09 -1.98
N LEU A 88 -8.56 3.13 -2.28
CA LEU A 88 -7.58 3.14 -3.38
C LEU A 88 -6.48 2.10 -3.17
N GLU A 89 -5.96 2.00 -1.95
CA GLU A 89 -4.95 0.99 -1.57
C GLU A 89 -5.52 -0.42 -1.72
N ARG A 90 -6.74 -0.66 -1.23
CA ARG A 90 -7.40 -1.97 -1.32
C ARG A 90 -7.64 -2.38 -2.77
N GLU A 91 -8.16 -1.48 -3.60
CA GLU A 91 -8.38 -1.73 -5.04
C GLU A 91 -7.07 -2.11 -5.72
N ALA A 92 -6.02 -1.28 -5.55
CA ALA A 92 -4.73 -1.52 -6.15
C ALA A 92 -4.08 -2.83 -5.67
N PHE A 93 -4.12 -3.09 -4.37
CA PHE A 93 -3.56 -4.31 -3.79
C PHE A 93 -4.25 -5.55 -4.34
N LEU A 94 -5.59 -5.59 -4.33
CA LEU A 94 -6.34 -6.73 -4.85
C LEU A 94 -6.11 -6.94 -6.35
N SER A 95 -6.04 -5.85 -7.13
CA SER A 95 -5.70 -5.92 -8.55
C SER A 95 -4.32 -6.54 -8.76
N LEU A 96 -3.30 -6.08 -8.02
CA LEU A 96 -1.93 -6.59 -8.14
C LEU A 96 -1.81 -8.05 -7.69
N CYS A 97 -2.55 -8.49 -6.68
CA CYS A 97 -2.61 -9.90 -6.29
C CYS A 97 -3.10 -10.83 -7.42
N GLY A 98 -3.95 -10.30 -8.32
CA GLY A 98 -4.39 -11.00 -9.53
C GLY A 98 -3.32 -11.13 -10.61
N GLU A 99 -2.22 -10.39 -10.53
CA GLU A 99 -1.18 -10.39 -11.56
C GLU A 99 -0.16 -11.52 -11.36
N ARG A 100 0.10 -12.26 -12.45
CA ARG A 100 1.05 -13.39 -12.45
C ARG A 100 2.45 -12.99 -11.94
N LYS A 101 2.97 -11.83 -12.33
CA LYS A 101 4.29 -11.36 -11.88
C LYS A 101 4.33 -11.10 -10.36
N THR A 102 3.26 -10.59 -9.76
CA THR A 102 3.15 -10.46 -8.30
C THR A 102 3.14 -11.83 -7.63
N GLN A 103 2.36 -12.78 -8.13
CA GLN A 103 2.31 -14.14 -7.59
C GLN A 103 3.68 -14.85 -7.67
N GLU A 104 4.39 -14.70 -8.79
CA GLU A 104 5.75 -15.21 -8.97
C GLU A 104 6.73 -14.59 -7.97
N ARG A 105 6.65 -13.28 -7.73
CA ARG A 105 7.49 -12.58 -6.74
C ARG A 105 7.21 -13.08 -5.33
N ILE A 106 5.95 -13.20 -4.94
CA ILE A 106 5.55 -13.74 -3.63
C ILE A 106 6.07 -15.17 -3.46
N ALA A 107 5.81 -16.04 -4.43
CA ALA A 107 6.25 -17.43 -4.39
C ALA A 107 7.78 -17.56 -4.32
N HIS A 108 8.50 -16.72 -5.06
CA HIS A 108 9.96 -16.72 -5.03
C HIS A 108 10.50 -16.26 -3.66
N VAL A 109 9.98 -15.15 -3.12
CA VAL A 109 10.37 -14.65 -1.78
C VAL A 109 10.09 -15.71 -0.71
N LEU A 110 8.94 -16.38 -0.75
CA LEU A 110 8.60 -17.42 0.21
C LEU A 110 9.52 -18.65 0.10
N LYS A 111 10.00 -18.98 -1.10
CA LYS A 111 10.88 -20.15 -1.32
C LYS A 111 12.35 -19.85 -1.05
N THR A 112 12.85 -18.69 -1.45
CA THR A 112 14.28 -18.37 -1.47
C THR A 112 14.69 -17.33 -0.43
N GLY A 113 13.73 -16.63 0.17
CA GLY A 113 13.96 -15.47 1.03
C GLY A 113 14.50 -14.23 0.30
N LYS A 114 14.64 -14.29 -1.04
CA LYS A 114 15.21 -13.20 -1.85
C LYS A 114 14.13 -12.58 -2.73
N PRO A 115 14.19 -11.26 -3.01
CA PRO A 115 13.28 -10.64 -3.98
C PRO A 115 13.54 -11.16 -5.41
N LEU A 116 12.45 -11.47 -6.13
CA LEU A 116 12.50 -11.70 -7.58
C LEU A 116 12.31 -10.38 -8.32
N ARG A 117 13.10 -10.17 -9.37
CA ARG A 117 13.00 -8.99 -10.23
C ARG A 117 12.72 -9.42 -11.67
N ASN A 118 11.44 -9.40 -12.04
CA ASN A 118 10.86 -9.79 -13.34
C ASN A 118 9.96 -8.68 -13.89
#